data_AF-A0A9D1M5K8-F1
#
_entry.id   AF-A0A9D1M5K8-F1
#
_cell.length_a   1.000
_cell.length_b   1.000
_cell.length_c   1.000
_cell.angle_alpha   90.00
_cell.angle_beta   90.00
_cell.angle_gamma   90.00
#
_symmetry.space_group_name_H-M   'P 1'
#
loop_
_entity.id
_entity.type
_entity.pdbx_description
1 polymer ?
#
loop_
_entity_poly.entity_id
_entity_poly.type
_entity_poly.pdbx_seq_one_letter_code
_entity_poly.pdbx_strand_id
1 'polypeptide(L)'
;MTDLKICSIGAKIFNHSIDFNTRASLDEYEIINVYPIPIEDKTYRLGEDKKYAECWNNFEYWKKQLTEVNNKLIVVNLIAKRKIALLNSYRQEDEYFYNYSFLSCINSTKIENCAGNEVLAANCNSSITALYEWIKSRDLFHFYVYMNQENYTPMFFTKNKQNKLGGIYKDEEHNNIYLFLPMFKLDNFDYSSEREEYLELLKDIYNEFFSTSVPKQPEWVINNPDYLSKTEKDEQNKISENQKKIDEALQKIEVSNQLIEKEQNLKTLLYGQSHELEKGILEAMELIGFINPHTYTTDNCEIDVLCSENDNPGFLLIGEAEGASKGTVNNKKINQLHTHAATYITENDVDIENLSISSVLFGNAFTAMPPEQRDQEYFGQHVYKIATLQNIKLVRTPDLFSAALYIKDTQDQAYAKQCYDLFFDGKSGQIEFPKHS
;
A
#
# COMPACT_ATOMS: atom_id res chain seq x y z
N MET A 1 -22.33 16.91 -16.52
CA MET A 1 -20.99 17.14 -15.95
C MET A 1 -20.64 15.88 -15.21
N THR A 2 -19.54 15.22 -15.58
CA THR A 2 -18.92 14.20 -14.74
C THR A 2 -18.53 14.86 -13.42
N ASP A 3 -18.89 14.24 -12.29
CA ASP A 3 -18.52 14.75 -10.98
C ASP A 3 -17.03 14.49 -10.77
N LEU A 4 -16.20 15.53 -10.94
CA LEU A 4 -14.74 15.43 -10.80
C LEU A 4 -14.40 15.07 -9.36
N LYS A 5 -13.64 13.99 -9.18
CA LYS A 5 -13.15 13.54 -7.88
C LYS A 5 -11.91 14.34 -7.47
N ILE A 6 -11.90 14.75 -6.21
CA ILE A 6 -10.82 15.53 -5.61
C ILE A 6 -10.36 14.90 -4.30
N CYS A 7 -9.06 14.91 -4.03
CA CYS A 7 -8.49 14.60 -2.72
C CYS A 7 -7.58 15.72 -2.21
N SER A 8 -7.43 15.82 -0.89
CA SER A 8 -6.37 16.59 -0.24
C SER A 8 -5.33 15.69 0.39
N ILE A 9 -4.04 15.94 0.15
CA ILE A 9 -2.94 15.24 0.82
C ILE A 9 -2.32 16.17 1.85
N GLY A 10 -2.18 15.72 3.10
CA GLY A 10 -1.51 16.48 4.17
C GLY A 10 -2.37 17.55 4.86
N ALA A 11 -3.64 17.73 4.45
CA ALA A 11 -4.61 18.56 5.15
C ALA A 11 -6.05 18.07 4.96
N LYS A 12 -6.94 18.39 5.91
CA LYS A 12 -8.37 18.03 5.89
C LYS A 12 -9.22 19.17 5.31
N ILE A 13 -9.08 19.45 4.01
CA ILE A 13 -9.82 20.51 3.32
C ILE A 13 -11.11 19.98 2.70
N PHE A 14 -11.01 18.93 1.88
CA PHE A 14 -12.15 18.27 1.22
C PHE A 14 -12.56 16.99 1.92
N ASN A 15 -13.72 16.43 1.52
CA ASN A 15 -14.28 15.19 2.08
C ASN A 15 -13.29 14.02 2.02
N HIS A 16 -12.53 13.91 0.93
CA HIS A 16 -11.46 12.94 0.79
C HIS A 16 -10.13 13.60 1.17
N SER A 17 -9.63 13.27 2.36
CA SER A 17 -8.31 13.71 2.83
C SER A 17 -7.44 12.50 3.14
N ILE A 18 -6.21 12.56 2.69
CA ILE A 18 -5.20 11.51 2.81
C ILE A 18 -4.08 12.06 3.71
N ASP A 19 -3.77 11.34 4.79
CA ASP A 19 -2.61 11.67 5.61
C ASP A 19 -1.36 11.40 4.77
N PHE A 20 -0.42 12.34 4.74
CA PHE A 20 0.80 12.18 3.96
C PHE A 20 1.67 11.01 4.46
N ASN A 21 1.48 10.53 5.68
CA ASN A 21 2.15 9.31 6.18
C ASN A 21 1.38 8.03 5.85
N THR A 22 0.17 8.14 5.29
CA THR A 22 -0.60 7.00 4.78
C THR A 22 -0.36 6.85 3.28
N ARG A 23 -0.20 5.63 2.79
CA ARG A 23 -0.04 5.35 1.36
C ARG A 23 -1.42 5.15 0.75
N ALA A 24 -1.70 5.80 -0.38
CA ALA A 24 -2.95 5.66 -1.12
C ALA A 24 -2.71 5.92 -2.61
N SER A 25 -3.42 5.18 -3.47
CA SER A 25 -3.42 5.47 -4.92
C SER A 25 -4.11 6.81 -5.19
N LEU A 26 -3.63 7.51 -6.22
CA LEU A 26 -4.18 8.77 -6.70
C LEU A 26 -4.94 8.63 -8.03
N ASP A 27 -5.06 7.40 -8.56
CA ASP A 27 -5.59 7.15 -9.91
C ASP A 27 -7.03 7.59 -10.09
N GLU A 28 -7.85 7.46 -9.05
CA GLU A 28 -9.28 7.79 -9.11
C GLU A 28 -9.61 9.28 -9.01
N TYR A 29 -8.63 10.15 -8.69
CA TYR A 29 -8.87 11.57 -8.48
C TYR A 29 -8.42 12.38 -9.69
N GLU A 30 -9.23 13.28 -10.22
CA GLU A 30 -8.82 14.20 -11.28
C GLU A 30 -8.02 15.39 -10.74
N ILE A 31 -8.34 15.81 -9.51
CA ILE A 31 -7.70 16.94 -8.84
C ILE A 31 -7.05 16.47 -7.54
N ILE A 32 -5.78 16.80 -7.36
CA ILE A 32 -4.98 16.42 -6.19
C ILE A 32 -4.47 17.70 -5.53
N ASN A 33 -5.02 18.04 -4.36
CA ASN A 33 -4.66 19.24 -3.60
C ASN A 33 -3.64 18.89 -2.51
N VAL A 34 -2.38 19.28 -2.69
CA VAL A 34 -1.26 18.85 -1.85
C VAL A 34 -0.85 19.97 -0.90
N TYR A 35 -0.75 19.62 0.39
CA TYR A 35 -0.10 20.42 1.42
C TYR A 35 1.21 19.74 1.81
N PRO A 36 2.36 20.29 1.37
CA PRO A 36 3.66 19.77 1.78
C PRO A 36 3.73 19.68 3.31
N ILE A 37 4.12 18.53 3.85
CA ILE A 37 4.43 18.38 5.28
C ILE A 37 5.91 18.00 5.44
N PRO A 38 6.53 18.22 6.59
CA PRO A 38 6.02 18.90 7.78
C PRO A 38 5.87 20.41 7.62
N ILE A 39 5.07 21.00 8.52
CA ILE A 39 4.86 22.45 8.66
C ILE A 39 5.90 23.12 9.57
N GLU A 40 6.75 22.32 10.21
CA GLU A 40 7.87 22.74 11.07
C GLU A 40 9.13 21.95 10.70
N ASP A 41 10.31 22.49 11.01
CA ASP A 41 11.56 21.77 10.84
C ASP A 41 11.58 20.54 11.76
N LYS A 42 12.07 19.41 11.23
CA LYS A 42 12.18 18.15 11.97
C LYS A 42 13.62 17.69 12.04
N THR A 43 14.03 17.26 13.22
CA THR A 43 15.39 16.78 13.48
C THR A 43 15.35 15.45 14.21
N TYR A 44 16.00 14.44 13.64
CA TYR A 44 16.12 13.10 14.20
C TYR A 44 17.55 12.87 14.71
N ARG A 45 17.70 12.15 15.81
CA ARG A 45 19.02 11.82 16.38
C ARG A 45 19.50 10.45 15.91
N LEU A 46 20.81 10.21 15.98
CA LEU A 46 21.41 8.88 15.85
C LEU A 46 20.71 7.89 16.80
N GLY A 47 20.04 6.87 16.26
CA GLY A 47 19.11 5.96 16.97
C GLY A 47 17.63 6.12 16.61
N GLU A 48 17.27 7.22 15.94
CA GLU A 48 15.94 7.46 15.34
C GLU A 48 15.95 7.28 13.82
N ASP A 49 16.98 6.63 13.28
CA ASP A 49 17.22 6.42 11.83
C ASP A 49 16.00 5.79 11.15
N LYS A 50 15.28 4.92 11.87
CA LYS A 50 14.04 4.32 11.38
C LYS A 50 12.94 5.33 11.12
N LYS A 51 12.75 6.32 11.99
CA LYS A 51 11.71 7.36 11.83
C LYS A 51 12.08 8.32 10.71
N TYR A 52 13.36 8.67 10.60
CA TYR A 52 13.88 9.46 9.49
C TYR A 52 13.68 8.73 8.15
N ALA A 53 14.08 7.46 8.09
CA ALA A 53 13.90 6.60 6.92
C ALA A 53 12.43 6.41 6.56
N GLU A 54 11.52 6.28 7.55
CA GLU A 54 10.08 6.20 7.31
C GLU A 54 9.55 7.49 6.66
N CYS A 55 9.94 8.67 7.17
CA CYS A 55 9.61 9.94 6.53
C CYS A 55 10.14 10.02 5.10
N TRP A 56 11.40 9.63 4.88
CA TRP A 56 12.00 9.59 3.53
C TRP A 56 11.25 8.63 2.60
N ASN A 57 10.89 7.44 3.08
CA ASN A 57 10.16 6.45 2.30
C ASN A 57 8.77 6.95 1.90
N ASN A 58 8.10 7.72 2.75
CA ASN A 58 6.82 8.34 2.40
C ASN A 58 6.99 9.43 1.33
N PHE A 59 8.09 10.19 1.37
CA PHE A 59 8.43 11.16 0.32
C PHE A 59 8.69 10.49 -1.02
N GLU A 60 9.49 9.42 -1.05
CA GLU A 60 9.77 8.67 -2.27
C GLU A 60 8.50 7.98 -2.81
N TYR A 61 7.61 7.51 -1.92
CA TYR A 61 6.30 7.00 -2.31
C TYR A 61 5.47 8.07 -3.03
N TRP A 62 5.30 9.25 -2.45
CA TRP A 62 4.51 10.32 -3.07
C TRP A 62 5.14 10.86 -4.34
N LYS A 63 6.47 10.93 -4.39
CA LYS A 63 7.21 11.27 -5.60
C LYS A 63 6.90 10.30 -6.72
N LYS A 64 6.91 9.00 -6.43
CA LYS A 64 6.53 7.96 -7.39
C LYS A 64 5.07 8.11 -7.81
N GLN A 65 4.13 8.20 -6.87
CA GLN A 65 2.70 8.33 -7.19
C GLN A 65 2.41 9.57 -8.06
N LEU A 66 2.97 10.73 -7.72
CA LEU A 66 2.73 11.96 -8.49
C LEU A 66 3.44 11.97 -9.84
N THR A 67 4.44 11.11 -10.08
CA THR A 67 5.10 10.98 -11.39
C THR A 67 4.46 9.94 -12.30
N GLU A 68 3.74 8.96 -11.76
CA GLU A 68 3.14 7.87 -12.54
C GLU A 68 1.67 8.13 -12.91
N VAL A 69 0.97 9.04 -12.22
CA VAL A 69 -0.40 9.43 -12.56
C VAL A 69 -0.47 10.20 -13.87
N ASN A 70 -1.60 10.12 -14.58
CA ASN A 70 -1.81 10.80 -15.85
C ASN A 70 -3.07 11.67 -15.83
N ASN A 71 -3.06 12.76 -16.61
CA ASN A 71 -4.21 13.66 -16.80
C ASN A 71 -4.75 14.31 -15.51
N LYS A 72 -3.85 14.71 -14.61
CA LYS A 72 -4.20 15.26 -13.28
C LYS A 72 -3.93 16.75 -13.18
N LEU A 73 -4.82 17.47 -12.47
CA LEU A 73 -4.50 18.78 -11.90
C LEU A 73 -3.94 18.59 -10.49
N ILE A 74 -2.64 18.89 -10.32
CA ILE A 74 -1.94 18.78 -9.05
C ILE A 74 -1.73 20.19 -8.50
N VAL A 75 -2.49 20.56 -7.47
CA VAL A 75 -2.38 21.87 -6.82
C VAL A 75 -1.43 21.74 -5.64
N VAL A 76 -0.28 22.41 -5.69
CA VAL A 76 0.71 22.40 -4.61
C VAL A 76 0.60 23.72 -3.84
N ASN A 77 0.15 23.63 -2.59
CA ASN A 77 0.03 24.79 -1.70
C ASN A 77 1.41 25.14 -1.13
N LEU A 78 1.90 26.33 -1.49
CA LEU A 78 3.27 26.74 -1.18
C LEU A 78 3.40 27.27 0.26
N ILE A 79 3.55 26.34 1.21
CA ILE A 79 3.86 26.65 2.62
C ILE A 79 5.34 26.99 2.83
N ALA A 80 5.74 27.33 4.05
CA ALA A 80 7.14 27.55 4.37
C ALA A 80 7.99 26.31 4.05
N LYS A 81 9.16 26.51 3.42
CA LYS A 81 10.17 25.47 3.25
C LYS A 81 10.67 25.03 4.61
N ARG A 82 10.53 23.74 4.90
CA ARG A 82 10.97 23.09 6.14
C ARG A 82 12.04 22.05 5.86
N LYS A 83 13.05 22.00 6.72
CA LYS A 83 14.14 21.04 6.67
C LYS A 83 13.82 19.83 7.55
N ILE A 84 14.09 18.64 7.03
CA ILE A 84 14.05 17.38 7.76
C ILE A 84 15.48 16.84 7.77
N ALA A 85 16.10 16.76 8.95
CA ALA A 85 17.51 16.42 9.10
C ALA A 85 17.72 15.22 10.04
N LEU A 86 18.72 14.39 9.72
CA LEU A 86 19.28 13.37 10.58
C LEU A 86 20.61 13.89 11.17
N LEU A 87 20.77 13.80 12.49
CA LEU A 87 21.98 14.21 13.18
C LEU A 87 22.88 13.02 13.50
N ASN A 88 24.19 13.21 13.29
CA ASN A 88 25.20 12.24 13.71
C ASN A 88 25.44 12.24 15.23
N SER A 89 26.36 11.38 15.71
CA SER A 89 26.74 11.28 17.13
C SER A 89 27.24 12.59 17.75
N TYR A 90 27.72 13.53 16.93
CA TYR A 90 28.22 14.84 17.34
C TYR A 90 27.15 15.94 17.27
N ARG A 91 25.88 15.57 17.01
CA ARG A 91 24.76 16.50 16.79
C ARG A 91 24.95 17.43 15.59
N GLN A 92 25.74 17.01 14.61
CA GLN A 92 25.89 17.71 13.34
C GLN A 92 24.97 17.08 12.31
N GLU A 93 24.47 17.89 11.36
CA GLU A 93 23.65 17.41 10.24
C GLU A 93 24.47 16.43 9.40
N ASP A 94 23.97 15.21 9.26
CA ASP A 94 24.55 14.14 8.45
C ASP A 94 23.85 14.08 7.09
N GLU A 95 22.53 13.97 7.13
CA GLU A 95 21.64 13.92 5.95
C GLU A 95 20.44 14.83 6.15
N TYR A 96 19.92 15.42 5.06
CA TYR A 96 18.70 16.21 5.10
C TYR A 96 17.97 16.27 3.76
N PHE A 97 16.66 16.54 3.84
CA PHE A 97 15.82 16.89 2.70
C PHE A 97 14.81 17.98 3.10
N TYR A 98 14.03 18.46 2.15
CA TYR A 98 13.02 19.51 2.41
C TYR A 98 11.61 18.95 2.25
N ASN A 99 10.62 19.62 2.84
CA ASN A 99 9.21 19.27 2.68
C ASN A 99 8.69 19.32 1.22
N TYR A 100 9.49 19.82 0.28
CA TYR A 100 9.21 19.81 -1.16
C TYR A 100 9.91 18.69 -1.94
N SER A 101 10.75 17.87 -1.29
CA SER A 101 11.59 16.88 -1.97
C SER A 101 10.83 15.72 -2.62
N PHE A 102 9.52 15.58 -2.33
CA PHE A 102 8.65 14.61 -3.00
C PHE A 102 8.21 15.07 -4.40
N LEU A 103 8.46 16.32 -4.80
CA LEU A 103 8.10 16.85 -6.11
C LEU A 103 9.29 16.73 -7.06
N SER A 104 9.19 15.83 -8.05
CA SER A 104 10.25 15.61 -9.06
C SER A 104 10.40 16.77 -10.04
N CYS A 105 9.33 17.53 -10.29
CA CYS A 105 9.27 18.60 -11.28
C CYS A 105 9.97 19.90 -10.87
N ILE A 106 10.40 20.01 -9.61
CA ILE A 106 11.07 21.21 -9.09
C ILE A 106 12.31 20.85 -8.28
N ASN A 107 13.25 21.80 -8.19
CA ASN A 107 14.38 21.66 -7.29
C ASN A 107 14.05 22.31 -5.93
N SER A 108 13.86 21.50 -4.88
CA SER A 108 13.53 22.00 -3.54
C SER A 108 14.55 22.99 -2.96
N THR A 109 15.82 22.96 -3.41
CA THR A 109 16.85 23.91 -2.95
C THR A 109 16.63 25.33 -3.50
N LYS A 110 15.97 25.45 -4.66
CA LYS A 110 15.61 26.71 -5.32
C LYS A 110 14.27 27.30 -4.82
N ILE A 111 13.70 26.76 -3.74
CA ILE A 111 12.62 27.40 -2.99
C ILE A 111 13.23 28.11 -1.79
N GLU A 112 12.85 29.36 -1.53
CA GLU A 112 13.39 30.15 -0.42
C GLU A 112 12.26 30.73 0.42
N ASN A 113 12.46 30.73 1.74
CA ASN A 113 11.48 31.25 2.69
C ASN A 113 11.41 32.78 2.59
N CYS A 114 10.18 33.29 2.51
CA CYS A 114 9.86 34.69 2.63
C CYS A 114 8.48 34.82 3.28
N ALA A 115 8.00 36.03 3.54
CA ALA A 115 6.62 36.19 4.01
C ALA A 115 6.02 37.49 3.50
N GLY A 116 4.73 37.46 3.21
CA GLY A 116 3.97 38.64 2.82
C GLY A 116 2.53 38.31 2.45
N ASN A 117 1.74 39.34 2.20
CA ASN A 117 0.32 39.26 1.86
C ASN A 117 -0.01 39.85 0.48
N GLU A 118 0.89 40.65 -0.11
CA GLU A 118 0.65 41.27 -1.40
C GLU A 118 1.11 40.37 -2.56
N VAL A 119 0.15 39.75 -3.24
CA VAL A 119 0.36 38.92 -4.43
C VAL A 119 -0.21 39.60 -5.68
N LEU A 120 0.60 39.64 -6.74
CA LEU A 120 0.20 40.09 -8.07
C LEU A 120 0.14 38.89 -9.02
N ALA A 121 -0.99 38.71 -9.69
CA ALA A 121 -1.13 37.75 -10.77
C ALA A 121 -0.77 38.38 -12.12
N ALA A 122 -0.08 37.62 -12.97
CA ALA A 122 0.18 37.97 -14.36
C ALA A 122 0.30 36.70 -15.20
N ASN A 123 0.00 36.77 -16.50
CA ASN A 123 0.03 35.62 -17.41
C ASN A 123 -0.87 34.44 -16.98
N CYS A 124 -1.88 34.71 -16.16
CA CYS A 124 -2.88 33.73 -15.76
C CYS A 124 -3.89 33.51 -16.90
N ASN A 125 -4.40 32.30 -16.98
CA ASN A 125 -5.54 31.97 -17.82
C ASN A 125 -6.86 32.40 -17.12
N SER A 126 -8.03 32.18 -17.74
CA SER A 126 -9.30 32.72 -17.19
C SER A 126 -9.63 32.14 -15.82
N SER A 127 -9.54 30.82 -15.66
CA SER A 127 -9.92 30.14 -14.42
C SER A 127 -8.94 30.42 -13.28
N ILE A 128 -7.64 30.55 -13.56
CA ILE A 128 -6.65 30.95 -12.55
C ILE A 128 -6.81 32.43 -12.18
N THR A 129 -7.19 33.28 -13.13
CA THR A 129 -7.53 34.68 -12.83
C THR A 129 -8.74 34.75 -11.89
N ALA A 130 -9.77 33.93 -12.13
CA ALA A 130 -10.93 33.84 -11.25
C ALA A 130 -10.54 33.38 -9.83
N LEU A 131 -9.70 32.35 -9.70
CA LEU A 131 -9.17 31.91 -8.40
C LEU A 131 -8.38 33.03 -7.71
N TYR A 132 -7.49 33.72 -8.43
CA TYR A 132 -6.72 34.83 -7.89
C TYR A 132 -7.62 35.95 -7.34
N GLU A 133 -8.59 36.41 -8.14
CA GLU A 133 -9.50 37.48 -7.73
C GLU A 133 -10.39 37.03 -6.56
N TRP A 134 -10.80 35.76 -6.51
CA TRP A 134 -11.55 35.18 -5.39
C TRP A 134 -10.77 35.24 -4.07
N ILE A 135 -9.47 34.88 -4.08
CA ILE A 135 -8.58 34.96 -2.92
C ILE A 135 -8.35 36.43 -2.53
N LYS A 136 -8.08 37.29 -3.52
CA LYS A 136 -7.76 38.70 -3.33
C LYS A 136 -8.92 39.50 -2.77
N SER A 137 -10.14 39.30 -3.28
CA SER A 137 -11.33 40.04 -2.85
C SER A 137 -11.70 39.77 -1.39
N ARG A 138 -11.16 38.70 -0.81
CA ARG A 138 -11.36 38.27 0.57
C ARG A 138 -10.15 38.54 1.49
N ASP A 139 -9.11 39.20 0.98
CA ASP A 139 -7.87 39.49 1.71
C ASP A 139 -7.22 38.24 2.35
N LEU A 140 -7.27 37.10 1.63
CA LEU A 140 -6.80 35.82 2.16
C LEU A 140 -5.31 35.56 1.91
N PHE A 141 -4.66 36.29 1.01
CA PHE A 141 -3.27 36.00 0.62
C PHE A 141 -2.29 36.08 1.79
N HIS A 142 -1.50 35.03 1.94
CA HIS A 142 -0.39 34.99 2.89
C HIS A 142 0.65 33.96 2.44
N PHE A 143 1.63 34.40 1.65
CA PHE A 143 2.63 33.51 1.06
C PHE A 143 3.84 33.32 1.98
N TYR A 144 4.51 32.17 1.86
CA TYR A 144 5.65 31.78 2.71
C TYR A 144 6.95 31.51 1.96
N VAL A 145 6.92 31.49 0.63
CA VAL A 145 8.09 31.18 -0.19
C VAL A 145 8.06 31.92 -1.52
N TYR A 146 9.23 32.06 -2.13
CA TYR A 146 9.37 32.28 -3.56
C TYR A 146 10.14 31.13 -4.22
N MET A 147 9.92 30.97 -5.52
CA MET A 147 10.41 29.86 -6.33
C MET A 147 11.38 30.37 -7.40
N ASN A 148 12.67 30.16 -7.18
CA ASN A 148 13.72 30.47 -8.16
C ASN A 148 13.91 29.33 -9.18
N GLN A 149 12.81 28.78 -9.71
CA GLN A 149 12.85 27.69 -10.68
C GLN A 149 13.01 28.20 -12.12
N GLU A 150 13.59 27.35 -12.97
CA GLU A 150 13.74 27.59 -14.42
C GLU A 150 12.63 26.90 -15.22
N ASN A 151 12.20 25.72 -14.78
CA ASN A 151 11.28 24.85 -15.51
C ASN A 151 9.83 25.07 -15.12
N TYR A 152 9.32 26.31 -15.15
CA TYR A 152 7.89 26.57 -14.98
C TYR A 152 7.50 27.97 -15.48
N THR A 153 6.21 28.19 -15.74
CA THR A 153 5.64 29.49 -16.11
C THR A 153 5.19 30.23 -14.85
N PRO A 154 5.91 31.26 -14.38
CA PRO A 154 5.49 32.01 -13.20
C PRO A 154 4.24 32.84 -13.49
N MET A 155 3.28 32.77 -12.56
CA MET A 155 2.00 33.48 -12.65
C MET A 155 1.72 34.38 -11.46
N PHE A 156 2.30 34.07 -10.30
CA PHE A 156 2.14 34.86 -9.09
C PHE A 156 3.47 35.51 -8.72
N PHE A 157 3.41 36.77 -8.32
CA PHE A 157 4.58 37.60 -8.05
C PHE A 157 4.38 38.46 -6.81
N THR A 158 5.48 38.89 -6.20
CA THR A 158 5.44 40.02 -5.27
C THR A 158 5.01 41.29 -5.98
N LYS A 159 4.49 42.29 -5.25
CA LYS A 159 4.04 43.58 -5.82
C LYS A 159 5.06 44.28 -6.71
N ASN A 160 6.35 44.16 -6.39
CA ASN A 160 7.45 44.71 -7.18
C ASN A 160 7.89 43.83 -8.37
N LYS A 161 7.20 42.70 -8.61
CA LYS A 161 7.48 41.69 -9.65
C LYS A 161 8.88 41.07 -9.60
N GLN A 162 9.62 41.22 -8.49
CA GLN A 162 10.97 40.68 -8.37
C GLN A 162 10.97 39.19 -8.07
N ASN A 163 10.10 38.75 -7.15
CA ASN A 163 10.08 37.37 -6.69
C ASN A 163 8.87 36.64 -7.26
N LYS A 164 9.12 35.42 -7.75
CA LYS A 164 8.08 34.53 -8.30
C LYS A 164 7.49 33.71 -7.16
N LEU A 165 6.20 33.87 -6.89
CA LEU A 165 5.51 33.26 -5.75
C LEU A 165 4.78 31.96 -6.11
N GLY A 166 4.69 31.62 -7.39
CA GLY A 166 3.96 30.44 -7.87
C GLY A 166 3.67 30.51 -9.35
N GLY A 167 3.06 29.49 -9.91
CA GLY A 167 2.82 29.37 -11.35
C GLY A 167 2.54 27.94 -11.78
N ILE A 168 2.73 27.64 -13.07
CA ILE A 168 2.41 26.35 -13.65
C ILE A 168 3.64 25.65 -14.19
N TYR A 169 3.78 24.38 -13.84
CA TYR A 169 4.58 23.43 -14.60
C TYR A 169 3.66 22.47 -15.36
N LYS A 170 3.96 22.23 -16.63
CA LYS A 170 3.25 21.27 -17.48
C LYS A 170 4.15 20.07 -17.66
N ASP A 171 3.68 18.92 -17.22
CA ASP A 171 4.30 17.63 -17.50
C ASP A 171 3.69 17.09 -18.79
N GLU A 172 4.43 17.22 -19.90
CA GLU A 172 3.96 16.78 -21.22
C GLU A 172 3.94 15.26 -21.35
N GLU A 173 4.75 14.53 -20.58
CA GLU A 173 4.86 13.07 -20.65
C GLU A 173 3.58 12.40 -20.15
N HIS A 174 3.08 12.84 -18.99
CA HIS A 174 1.89 12.28 -18.34
C HIS A 174 0.65 13.15 -18.52
N ASN A 175 0.78 14.24 -19.28
CA ASN A 175 -0.23 15.28 -19.42
C ASN A 175 -0.75 15.76 -18.05
N ASN A 176 0.14 16.07 -17.11
CA ASN A 176 -0.23 16.62 -15.80
C ASN A 176 0.00 18.14 -15.76
N ILE A 177 -0.83 18.83 -14.97
CA ILE A 177 -0.68 20.26 -14.70
C ILE A 177 -0.38 20.44 -13.22
N TYR A 178 0.80 20.95 -12.89
CA TYR A 178 1.16 21.34 -11.53
C TYR A 178 0.92 22.83 -11.35
N LEU A 179 -0.06 23.18 -10.52
CA LEU A 179 -0.33 24.55 -10.11
C LEU A 179 0.33 24.81 -8.75
N PHE A 180 1.44 25.55 -8.74
CA PHE A 180 2.08 26.02 -7.52
C PHE A 180 1.37 27.29 -7.04
N LEU A 181 0.53 27.13 -6.03
CA LEU A 181 -0.36 28.17 -5.52
C LEU A 181 0.27 28.83 -4.28
N PRO A 182 0.48 30.17 -4.28
CA PRO A 182 0.87 30.88 -3.07
C PRO A 182 -0.14 30.62 -1.97
N MET A 183 0.34 30.33 -0.77
CA MET A 183 -0.54 30.04 0.36
C MET A 183 -1.46 31.23 0.66
N PHE A 184 -2.64 30.90 1.16
CA PHE A 184 -3.64 31.84 1.63
C PHE A 184 -4.31 31.24 2.88
N LYS A 185 -4.94 32.09 3.70
CA LYS A 185 -5.49 31.70 5.00
C LYS A 185 -6.69 30.77 4.82
N LEU A 186 -6.45 29.47 4.91
CA LEU A 186 -7.49 28.44 4.82
C LEU A 186 -8.29 28.29 6.12
N ASP A 187 -7.77 28.75 7.27
CA ASP A 187 -8.46 28.64 8.56
C ASP A 187 -9.77 29.47 8.60
N ASN A 188 -10.00 30.31 7.58
CA ASN A 188 -11.28 31.02 7.39
C ASN A 188 -12.37 30.16 6.72
N PHE A 189 -12.04 28.98 6.15
CA PHE A 189 -13.01 28.03 5.55
C PHE A 189 -13.84 27.28 6.60
N ASP A 190 -14.24 27.94 7.69
CA ASP A 190 -15.20 27.43 8.67
C ASP A 190 -16.61 27.30 8.08
N TYR A 191 -16.86 27.91 6.91
CA TYR A 191 -18.13 27.86 6.20
C TYR A 191 -18.08 26.86 5.03
N SER A 192 -19.08 25.98 4.95
CA SER A 192 -19.22 25.00 3.86
C SER A 192 -19.23 25.66 2.48
N SER A 193 -19.78 26.87 2.37
CA SER A 193 -19.91 27.60 1.10
C SER A 193 -18.57 27.99 0.47
N GLU A 194 -17.60 28.44 1.27
CA GLU A 194 -16.31 28.88 0.72
C GLU A 194 -15.50 27.68 0.21
N ARG A 195 -15.60 26.52 0.87
CA ARG A 195 -14.97 25.27 0.40
C ARG A 195 -15.58 24.81 -0.92
N GLU A 196 -16.89 24.93 -1.07
CA GLU A 196 -17.60 24.64 -2.31
C GLU A 196 -17.18 25.62 -3.43
N GLU A 197 -17.10 26.93 -3.15
CA GLU A 197 -16.61 27.92 -4.11
C GLU A 197 -15.16 27.61 -4.56
N TYR A 198 -14.28 27.28 -3.61
CA TYR A 198 -12.90 26.90 -3.92
C TYR A 198 -12.84 25.61 -4.76
N LEU A 199 -13.68 24.62 -4.44
CA LEU A 199 -13.78 23.40 -5.21
C LEU A 199 -14.20 23.67 -6.66
N GLU A 200 -15.24 24.48 -6.87
CA GLU A 200 -15.70 24.82 -8.22
C GLU A 200 -14.62 25.58 -9.02
N LEU A 201 -13.87 26.48 -8.38
CA LEU A 201 -12.73 27.13 -9.02
C LEU A 201 -11.63 26.14 -9.44
N LEU A 202 -11.34 25.12 -8.64
CA LEU A 202 -10.39 24.07 -9.03
C LEU A 202 -10.93 23.21 -10.19
N LYS A 203 -12.23 22.92 -10.21
CA LYS A 203 -12.89 22.22 -11.32
C LYS A 203 -12.84 23.04 -12.61
N ASP A 204 -13.04 24.35 -12.54
CA ASP A 204 -12.92 25.25 -13.68
C ASP A 204 -11.50 25.25 -14.25
N ILE A 205 -10.48 25.29 -13.38
CA ILE A 205 -9.08 25.17 -13.77
C ILE A 205 -8.82 23.81 -14.45
N TYR A 206 -9.29 22.71 -13.86
CA TYR A 206 -9.16 21.38 -14.46
C TYR A 206 -9.81 21.36 -15.85
N ASN A 207 -11.04 21.83 -15.95
CA ASN A 207 -11.76 21.87 -17.21
C ASN A 207 -11.05 22.76 -18.24
N GLU A 208 -10.44 23.88 -17.86
CA GLU A 208 -9.73 24.74 -18.82
C GLU A 208 -8.47 24.07 -19.40
N PHE A 209 -7.77 23.22 -18.63
CA PHE A 209 -6.59 22.52 -19.11
C PHE A 209 -6.88 21.19 -19.81
N PHE A 210 -7.93 20.49 -19.37
CA PHE A 210 -8.21 19.11 -19.77
C PHE A 210 -9.47 18.96 -20.61
N SER A 211 -10.36 19.95 -20.64
CA SER A 211 -11.39 20.00 -21.66
C SER A 211 -10.72 20.40 -22.96
N THR A 212 -10.63 19.47 -23.90
CA THR A 212 -10.20 19.73 -25.27
C THR A 212 -10.91 20.97 -25.79
N SER A 213 -10.16 22.02 -26.15
CA SER A 213 -10.66 23.23 -26.80
C SER A 213 -11.08 22.96 -28.25
N VAL A 214 -12.05 22.08 -28.42
CA VAL A 214 -12.84 22.00 -29.65
C VAL A 214 -14.11 22.77 -29.33
N PRO A 215 -14.59 23.68 -30.19
CA PRO A 215 -15.97 24.13 -30.07
C PRO A 215 -16.82 22.87 -29.98
N LYS A 216 -17.56 22.68 -28.88
CA LYS A 216 -18.44 21.52 -28.75
C LYS A 216 -19.34 21.54 -29.98
N GLN A 217 -19.09 20.60 -30.90
CA GLN A 217 -20.04 20.35 -31.97
C GLN A 217 -21.38 20.09 -31.26
N PRO A 218 -22.45 20.81 -31.63
CA PRO A 218 -23.74 20.55 -31.06
C PRO A 218 -24.04 19.06 -31.11
N GLU A 219 -24.75 18.54 -30.11
CA GLU A 219 -24.98 17.09 -29.98
C GLU A 219 -25.69 16.49 -31.21
N TRP A 220 -26.48 17.31 -31.93
CA TRP A 220 -27.11 16.95 -33.21
C TRP A 220 -26.13 16.84 -34.39
N VAL A 221 -24.94 17.44 -34.30
CA VAL A 221 -23.85 17.28 -35.27
C VAL A 221 -23.09 15.99 -34.99
N ILE A 222 -22.74 15.75 -33.71
CA ILE A 222 -21.97 14.58 -33.26
C ILE A 222 -22.75 13.28 -33.48
N ASN A 223 -24.04 13.28 -33.17
CA ASN A 223 -24.85 12.06 -33.18
C ASN A 223 -25.53 11.78 -34.52
N ASN A 224 -25.29 12.60 -35.55
CA ASN A 224 -25.87 12.38 -36.87
C ASN A 224 -24.91 11.58 -37.75
N PRO A 225 -25.25 10.32 -38.10
CA PRO A 225 -24.38 9.46 -38.91
C PRO A 225 -24.09 10.01 -40.31
N ASP A 226 -24.94 10.91 -40.82
CA ASP A 226 -24.81 11.51 -42.16
C ASP A 226 -23.71 12.57 -42.24
N TYR A 227 -23.21 13.05 -41.09
CA TYR A 227 -22.15 14.06 -41.02
C TYR A 227 -20.77 13.47 -40.76
N LEU A 228 -20.69 12.16 -40.51
CA LEU A 228 -19.42 11.47 -40.33
C LEU A 228 -18.76 11.22 -41.69
N SER A 229 -17.50 11.63 -41.83
CA SER A 229 -16.72 11.21 -43.00
C SER A 229 -16.41 9.72 -42.94
N LYS A 230 -16.16 9.08 -44.09
CA LYS A 230 -15.76 7.67 -44.13
C LYS A 230 -14.50 7.41 -43.28
N THR A 231 -13.51 8.28 -43.39
CA THR A 231 -12.27 8.18 -42.62
C THR A 231 -12.53 8.29 -41.12
N GLU A 232 -13.38 9.23 -40.70
CA GLU A 232 -13.73 9.41 -39.30
C GLU A 232 -14.44 8.17 -38.73
N LYS A 233 -15.36 7.58 -39.49
CA LYS A 233 -16.02 6.33 -39.12
C LYS A 233 -15.05 5.16 -39.00
N ASP A 234 -14.11 5.06 -39.94
CA ASP A 234 -13.07 4.02 -39.94
C ASP A 234 -12.13 4.18 -38.73
N GLU A 235 -11.74 5.40 -38.38
CA GLU A 235 -10.90 5.67 -37.19
C GLU A 235 -11.65 5.49 -35.87
N GLN A 236 -12.93 5.90 -35.78
CA GLN A 236 -13.77 5.62 -34.60
C GLN A 236 -13.91 4.11 -34.34
N ASN A 237 -14.09 3.32 -35.41
CA ASN A 237 -14.11 1.86 -35.30
C ASN A 237 -12.77 1.30 -34.80
N LYS A 238 -11.63 1.78 -35.33
CA LYS A 238 -10.30 1.38 -34.84
C LYS A 238 -10.08 1.76 -33.38
N ILE A 239 -10.51 2.94 -32.95
CA ILE A 239 -10.44 3.38 -31.56
C ILE A 239 -11.27 2.44 -30.68
N SER A 240 -12.50 2.12 -31.08
CA SER A 240 -13.37 1.19 -30.35
C SER A 240 -12.75 -0.22 -30.26
N GLU A 241 -12.18 -0.73 -31.36
CA GLU A 241 -11.47 -2.02 -31.38
C GLU A 241 -10.24 -2.01 -30.48
N ASN A 242 -9.46 -0.92 -30.49
CA ASN A 242 -8.28 -0.79 -29.63
C ASN A 242 -8.67 -0.64 -28.16
N GLN A 243 -9.74 0.08 -27.84
CA GLN A 243 -10.26 0.18 -26.48
C GLN A 243 -10.68 -1.21 -25.96
N LYS A 244 -11.36 -2.01 -26.78
CA LYS A 244 -11.71 -3.39 -26.43
C LYS A 244 -10.47 -4.24 -26.14
N LYS A 245 -9.40 -4.09 -26.93
CA LYS A 245 -8.12 -4.80 -26.69
C LYS A 245 -7.46 -4.36 -25.38
N ILE A 246 -7.54 -3.07 -25.02
CA ILE A 246 -7.04 -2.54 -23.75
C ILE A 246 -7.83 -3.16 -22.59
N ASP A 247 -9.16 -3.15 -22.66
CA ASP A 247 -10.02 -3.70 -21.62
C ASP A 247 -9.75 -5.21 -21.42
N GLU A 248 -9.60 -5.97 -22.51
CA GLU A 248 -9.21 -7.38 -22.48
C GLU A 248 -7.81 -7.59 -21.86
N ALA A 249 -6.85 -6.70 -22.13
CA ALA A 249 -5.51 -6.77 -21.56
C ALA A 249 -5.52 -6.49 -20.06
N LEU A 250 -6.28 -5.48 -19.62
CA LEU A 250 -6.44 -5.15 -18.20
C LEU A 250 -7.09 -6.29 -17.42
N GLN A 251 -8.11 -6.95 -17.99
CA GLN A 251 -8.71 -8.14 -17.37
C GLN A 251 -7.69 -9.29 -17.23
N LYS A 252 -6.85 -9.51 -18.23
CA LYS A 252 -5.78 -10.53 -18.14
C LYS A 252 -4.74 -10.20 -17.07
N ILE A 253 -4.38 -8.93 -16.92
CA ILE A 253 -3.48 -8.47 -15.86
C ILE A 253 -4.10 -8.72 -14.49
N GLU A 254 -5.37 -8.38 -14.30
CA GLU A 254 -6.08 -8.60 -13.03
C GLU A 254 -6.15 -10.09 -12.66
N VAL A 255 -6.51 -10.94 -13.62
CA VAL A 255 -6.47 -12.41 -13.42
C VAL A 255 -5.07 -12.88 -13.05
N SER A 256 -4.02 -12.33 -13.70
CA SER A 256 -2.63 -12.69 -13.40
C SER A 256 -2.20 -12.22 -12.01
N ASN A 257 -2.63 -11.04 -11.57
CA ASN A 257 -2.36 -10.53 -10.23
C ASN A 257 -3.03 -11.39 -9.15
N GLN A 258 -4.29 -11.79 -9.37
CA GLN A 258 -4.99 -12.70 -8.46
C GLN A 258 -4.32 -14.08 -8.40
N LEU A 259 -3.79 -14.58 -9.52
CA LEU A 259 -2.98 -15.80 -9.53
C LEU A 259 -1.68 -15.60 -8.74
N ILE A 260 -0.96 -14.49 -8.94
CA ILE A 260 0.26 -14.18 -8.19
C ILE A 260 -0.02 -14.08 -6.69
N GLU A 261 -1.11 -13.43 -6.28
CA GLU A 261 -1.48 -13.29 -4.87
C GLU A 261 -1.75 -14.67 -4.24
N LYS A 262 -2.44 -15.57 -4.96
CA LYS A 262 -2.60 -16.97 -4.54
C LYS A 262 -1.26 -17.69 -4.43
N GLU A 263 -0.37 -17.52 -5.41
CA GLU A 263 0.98 -18.09 -5.38
C GLU A 263 1.85 -17.57 -4.23
N GLN A 264 1.58 -16.36 -3.73
CA GLN A 264 2.33 -15.75 -2.64
C GLN A 264 1.93 -16.25 -1.25
N ASN A 265 0.75 -16.85 -1.09
CA ASN A 265 0.31 -17.41 0.20
C ASN A 265 1.32 -18.40 0.79
N LEU A 266 1.88 -19.31 -0.02
CA LEU A 266 2.92 -20.22 0.47
C LEU A 266 4.13 -19.48 1.03
N LYS A 267 4.49 -18.31 0.47
CA LYS A 267 5.62 -17.51 0.97
C LYS A 267 5.38 -16.98 2.37
N THR A 268 4.15 -16.90 2.86
CA THR A 268 3.89 -16.52 4.26
C THR A 268 4.46 -17.55 5.24
N LEU A 269 4.68 -18.80 4.85
CA LEU A 269 5.43 -19.77 5.66
C LEU A 269 6.87 -19.34 5.93
N LEU A 270 7.43 -18.46 5.10
CA LEU A 270 8.78 -17.92 5.30
C LEU A 270 8.80 -16.76 6.28
N TYR A 271 7.76 -15.92 6.36
CA TYR A 271 7.83 -14.66 7.12
C TYR A 271 6.61 -14.31 7.97
N GLY A 272 5.47 -14.93 7.69
CA GLY A 272 4.16 -14.60 8.26
C GLY A 272 4.09 -14.84 9.76
N GLN A 273 3.16 -14.12 10.39
CA GLN A 273 2.79 -14.22 11.80
C GLN A 273 1.27 -14.24 11.92
N SER A 274 0.75 -14.92 12.94
CA SER A 274 -0.70 -15.03 13.19
C SER A 274 -1.45 -15.49 11.92
N HIS A 275 -2.57 -14.85 11.55
CA HIS A 275 -3.42 -15.24 10.43
C HIS A 275 -2.72 -15.36 9.07
N GLU A 276 -1.68 -14.56 8.79
CA GLU A 276 -0.92 -14.72 7.53
C GLU A 276 -0.18 -16.06 7.50
N LEU A 277 0.38 -16.48 8.64
CA LEU A 277 1.08 -17.76 8.78
C LEU A 277 0.09 -18.93 8.68
N GLU A 278 -1.06 -18.81 9.35
CA GLU A 278 -2.14 -19.80 9.32
C GLU A 278 -2.55 -20.10 7.88
N LYS A 279 -2.83 -19.07 7.08
CA LYS A 279 -3.22 -19.22 5.66
C LYS A 279 -2.19 -20.03 4.85
N GLY A 280 -0.90 -19.74 5.04
CA GLY A 280 0.18 -20.46 4.35
C GLY A 280 0.29 -21.91 4.81
N ILE A 281 0.03 -22.20 6.08
CA ILE A 281 0.03 -23.56 6.62
C ILE A 281 -1.14 -24.35 6.02
N LEU A 282 -2.36 -23.80 6.00
CA LEU A 282 -3.53 -24.47 5.44
C LEU A 282 -3.30 -24.85 3.96
N GLU A 283 -2.78 -23.93 3.15
CA GLU A 283 -2.45 -24.21 1.73
C GLU A 283 -1.39 -25.32 1.61
N ALA A 284 -0.35 -25.30 2.45
CA ALA A 284 0.67 -26.35 2.44
C ALA A 284 0.15 -27.71 2.92
N MET A 285 -0.77 -27.75 3.89
CA MET A 285 -1.42 -28.98 4.33
C MET A 285 -2.27 -29.59 3.20
N GLU A 286 -3.01 -28.76 2.47
CA GLU A 286 -3.78 -29.22 1.30
C GLU A 286 -2.86 -29.81 0.22
N LEU A 287 -1.75 -29.14 -0.09
CA LEU A 287 -0.76 -29.63 -1.05
C LEU A 287 -0.11 -30.96 -0.63
N ILE A 288 0.12 -31.17 0.67
CA ILE A 288 0.67 -32.42 1.21
C ILE A 288 -0.35 -33.57 1.11
N GLY A 289 -1.64 -33.27 1.03
CA GLY A 289 -2.71 -34.26 0.84
C GLY A 289 -3.76 -34.29 1.94
N PHE A 290 -3.77 -33.32 2.86
CA PHE A 290 -4.88 -33.16 3.80
C PHE A 290 -6.12 -32.65 3.10
N ILE A 291 -7.26 -33.27 3.38
CA ILE A 291 -8.54 -32.84 2.83
C ILE A 291 -9.11 -31.74 3.72
N ASN A 292 -9.43 -30.59 3.11
CA ASN A 292 -10.13 -29.45 3.72
C ASN A 292 -9.53 -28.96 5.07
N PRO A 293 -8.22 -28.64 5.14
CA PRO A 293 -7.63 -28.05 6.34
C PRO A 293 -8.26 -26.66 6.60
N HIS A 294 -8.69 -26.39 7.83
CA HIS A 294 -9.37 -25.14 8.19
C HIS A 294 -9.05 -24.69 9.62
N THR A 295 -9.40 -23.46 9.97
CA THR A 295 -9.37 -22.98 11.36
C THR A 295 -10.67 -23.37 12.08
N TYR A 296 -10.63 -23.53 13.40
CA TYR A 296 -11.82 -23.77 14.23
C TYR A 296 -11.87 -22.79 15.40
N THR A 297 -13.00 -22.14 15.61
CA THR A 297 -13.16 -21.16 16.68
C THR A 297 -14.53 -21.27 17.35
N THR A 298 -14.52 -21.36 18.68
CA THR A 298 -15.68 -21.25 19.57
C THR A 298 -15.36 -20.25 20.69
N ASP A 299 -16.32 -19.97 21.55
CA ASP A 299 -16.10 -19.11 22.73
C ASP A 299 -15.00 -19.64 23.67
N ASN A 300 -14.69 -20.94 23.61
CA ASN A 300 -13.77 -21.62 24.53
C ASN A 300 -12.53 -22.22 23.86
N CYS A 301 -12.45 -22.22 22.53
CA CYS A 301 -11.42 -22.93 21.78
C CYS A 301 -11.08 -22.21 20.48
N GLU A 302 -9.79 -22.05 20.18
CA GLU A 302 -9.29 -21.51 18.92
C GLU A 302 -8.19 -22.43 18.42
N ILE A 303 -8.39 -23.05 17.26
CA ILE A 303 -7.44 -23.96 16.62
C ILE A 303 -7.06 -23.37 15.27
N ASP A 304 -5.77 -23.11 15.11
CA ASP A 304 -5.18 -22.49 13.93
C ASP A 304 -5.19 -23.43 12.72
N VAL A 305 -5.05 -24.75 12.94
CA VAL A 305 -5.07 -25.77 11.88
C VAL A 305 -5.81 -27.01 12.36
N LEU A 306 -6.94 -27.30 11.74
CA LEU A 306 -7.75 -28.48 11.98
C LEU A 306 -7.89 -29.27 10.67
N CYS A 307 -7.49 -30.55 10.70
CA CYS A 307 -7.86 -31.51 9.66
C CYS A 307 -8.74 -32.55 10.33
N SER A 308 -10.05 -32.48 10.04
CA SER A 308 -11.05 -33.28 10.75
C SER A 308 -11.12 -34.71 10.25
N GLU A 309 -11.66 -35.61 11.06
CA GLU A 309 -11.92 -37.00 10.68
C GLU A 309 -12.94 -37.10 9.54
N ASN A 310 -13.93 -36.21 9.49
CA ASN A 310 -14.94 -36.20 8.42
C ASN A 310 -14.29 -36.03 7.05
N ASP A 311 -13.21 -35.25 7.00
CA ASP A 311 -12.44 -35.00 5.79
C ASP A 311 -11.33 -36.03 5.60
N ASN A 312 -10.74 -36.55 6.69
CA ASN A 312 -9.61 -37.48 6.71
C ASN A 312 -9.93 -38.70 7.62
N PRO A 313 -10.68 -39.70 7.14
CA PRO A 313 -11.19 -40.78 7.99
C PRO A 313 -10.11 -41.51 8.80
N GLY A 314 -10.34 -41.67 10.10
CA GLY A 314 -9.40 -42.31 11.03
C GLY A 314 -8.22 -41.41 11.46
N PHE A 315 -8.21 -40.12 11.09
CA PHE A 315 -7.16 -39.19 11.47
C PHE A 315 -7.68 -37.81 11.86
N LEU A 316 -7.12 -37.23 12.92
CA LEU A 316 -7.41 -35.88 13.38
C LEU A 316 -6.10 -35.13 13.62
N LEU A 317 -5.88 -34.05 12.88
CA LEU A 317 -4.77 -33.12 13.13
C LEU A 317 -5.28 -31.89 13.82
N ILE A 318 -4.64 -31.53 14.94
CA ILE A 318 -4.89 -30.28 15.66
C ILE A 318 -3.56 -29.53 15.73
N GLY A 319 -3.55 -28.30 15.23
CA GLY A 319 -2.35 -27.50 15.06
C GLY A 319 -2.48 -26.09 15.60
N GLU A 320 -1.37 -25.59 16.16
CA GLU A 320 -1.18 -24.20 16.57
C GLU A 320 -0.02 -23.59 15.78
N ALA A 321 -0.14 -22.31 15.42
CA ALA A 321 0.86 -21.57 14.69
C ALA A 321 1.45 -20.46 15.57
N GLU A 322 2.78 -20.34 15.58
CA GLU A 322 3.49 -19.24 16.27
C GLU A 322 4.57 -18.67 15.37
N GLY A 323 4.44 -17.38 15.05
CA GLY A 323 5.46 -16.61 14.34
C GLY A 323 6.20 -15.67 15.28
N ALA A 324 7.54 -15.68 15.24
CA ALA A 324 8.39 -14.83 16.06
C ALA A 324 9.36 -14.02 15.18
N SER A 325 9.19 -12.69 15.13
CA SER A 325 10.04 -11.79 14.34
C SER A 325 11.52 -11.87 14.75
N LYS A 326 11.75 -11.86 16.06
CA LYS A 326 13.08 -11.89 16.68
C LYS A 326 13.05 -12.91 17.80
N GLY A 327 13.82 -13.99 17.65
CA GLY A 327 13.90 -15.04 18.65
C GLY A 327 13.19 -16.33 18.22
N THR A 328 13.24 -17.29 19.14
CA THR A 328 12.69 -18.63 18.98
C THR A 328 11.17 -18.62 19.16
N VAL A 329 10.50 -19.65 18.64
CA VAL A 329 9.11 -19.95 19.00
C VAL A 329 9.02 -20.22 20.50
N ASN A 330 8.06 -19.57 21.18
CA ASN A 330 7.94 -19.58 22.63
C ASN A 330 6.96 -20.65 23.15
N ASN A 331 6.85 -20.81 24.47
CA ASN A 331 6.03 -21.85 25.09
C ASN A 331 4.52 -21.53 25.12
N LYS A 332 4.06 -20.36 24.68
CA LYS A 332 2.66 -19.94 24.87
C LYS A 332 1.71 -20.82 24.06
N LYS A 333 1.97 -20.94 22.76
CA LYS A 333 1.13 -21.71 21.83
C LYS A 333 1.18 -23.22 22.08
N ILE A 334 2.34 -23.78 22.43
CA ILE A 334 2.43 -25.22 22.76
C ILE A 334 1.61 -25.61 24.00
N ASN A 335 1.46 -24.71 24.98
CA ASN A 335 0.61 -24.95 26.15
C ASN A 335 -0.88 -24.87 25.80
N GLN A 336 -1.26 -24.03 24.83
CA GLN A 336 -2.63 -23.92 24.34
C GLN A 336 -3.06 -25.18 23.60
N LEU A 337 -2.17 -25.75 22.78
CA LEU A 337 -2.43 -26.90 21.93
C LEU A 337 -3.09 -28.09 22.67
N HIS A 338 -2.56 -28.48 23.85
CA HIS A 338 -3.15 -29.56 24.63
C HIS A 338 -4.56 -29.21 25.13
N THR A 339 -4.74 -27.97 25.61
CA THR A 339 -6.04 -27.52 26.14
C THR A 339 -7.08 -27.50 25.04
N HIS A 340 -6.74 -26.90 23.89
CA HIS A 340 -7.63 -26.80 22.75
C HIS A 340 -7.95 -28.16 22.13
N ALA A 341 -6.98 -29.07 22.06
CA ALA A 341 -7.23 -30.44 21.61
C ALA A 341 -8.25 -31.17 22.50
N ALA A 342 -8.08 -31.09 23.82
CA ALA A 342 -9.01 -31.72 24.77
C ALA A 342 -10.41 -31.09 24.71
N THR A 343 -10.48 -29.75 24.60
CA THR A 343 -11.75 -29.03 24.43
C THR A 343 -12.45 -29.48 23.14
N TYR A 344 -11.77 -29.48 22.00
CA TYR A 344 -12.35 -29.88 20.72
C TYR A 344 -12.90 -31.32 20.75
N ILE A 345 -12.12 -32.27 21.26
CA ILE A 345 -12.53 -33.68 21.40
C ILE A 345 -13.80 -33.79 22.23
N THR A 346 -13.87 -33.05 23.34
CA THR A 346 -15.01 -33.10 24.28
C THR A 346 -16.25 -32.41 23.71
N GLU A 347 -16.09 -31.22 23.12
CA GLU A 347 -17.21 -30.43 22.59
C GLU A 347 -17.86 -31.10 21.35
N ASN A 348 -17.06 -31.82 20.56
CA ASN A 348 -17.52 -32.46 19.32
C ASN A 348 -17.77 -33.97 19.47
N ASP A 349 -17.70 -34.52 20.69
CA ASP A 349 -17.92 -35.94 21.00
C ASP A 349 -17.14 -36.88 20.07
N VAL A 350 -15.86 -36.57 19.86
CA VAL A 350 -15.00 -37.27 18.92
C VAL A 350 -14.70 -38.69 19.43
N ASP A 351 -14.94 -39.71 18.60
CA ASP A 351 -14.62 -41.10 18.93
C ASP A 351 -13.12 -41.36 18.86
N ILE A 352 -12.47 -41.29 20.02
CA ILE A 352 -11.01 -41.46 20.13
C ILE A 352 -10.57 -42.93 20.09
N GLU A 353 -11.47 -43.93 20.13
CA GLU A 353 -11.06 -45.34 20.26
C GLU A 353 -10.34 -45.87 19.01
N ASN A 354 -10.64 -45.33 17.83
CA ASN A 354 -10.08 -45.74 16.54
C ASN A 354 -9.41 -44.60 15.76
N LEU A 355 -9.20 -43.45 16.42
CA LEU A 355 -8.73 -42.22 15.79
C LEU A 355 -7.25 -41.96 16.08
N SER A 356 -6.46 -41.77 15.02
CA SER A 356 -5.08 -41.31 15.14
C SER A 356 -5.06 -39.79 15.30
N ILE A 357 -4.64 -39.29 16.46
CA ILE A 357 -4.60 -37.85 16.76
C ILE A 357 -3.17 -37.33 16.66
N SER A 358 -2.96 -36.28 15.87
CA SER A 358 -1.67 -35.61 15.74
C SER A 358 -1.76 -34.16 16.21
N SER A 359 -1.11 -33.87 17.34
CA SER A 359 -0.91 -32.50 17.81
C SER A 359 0.36 -31.90 17.21
N VAL A 360 0.23 -30.73 16.57
CA VAL A 360 1.33 -30.09 15.83
C VAL A 360 1.52 -28.65 16.25
N LEU A 361 2.77 -28.22 16.48
CA LEU A 361 3.12 -26.81 16.59
C LEU A 361 3.89 -26.39 15.33
N PHE A 362 3.30 -25.50 14.55
CA PHE A 362 3.94 -24.85 13.42
C PHE A 362 4.66 -23.60 13.91
N GLY A 363 5.99 -23.61 13.80
CA GLY A 363 6.84 -22.51 14.21
C GLY A 363 7.36 -21.74 13.01
N ASN A 364 7.34 -20.41 13.09
CA ASN A 364 8.07 -19.51 12.19
C ASN A 364 9.00 -18.58 13.00
N ALA A 365 10.19 -19.05 13.35
CA ALA A 365 11.16 -18.28 14.15
C ALA A 365 12.02 -17.36 13.28
N PHE A 366 12.51 -16.28 13.89
CA PHE A 366 13.40 -15.29 13.27
C PHE A 366 12.91 -14.75 11.92
N THR A 367 11.63 -14.40 11.80
CA THR A 367 11.02 -14.01 10.52
C THR A 367 11.59 -12.72 9.90
N ALA A 368 12.32 -11.92 10.68
CA ALA A 368 13.03 -10.75 10.19
C ALA A 368 14.28 -11.08 9.34
N MET A 369 14.66 -12.36 9.23
CA MET A 369 15.84 -12.83 8.50
C MET A 369 15.47 -13.91 7.46
N PRO A 370 16.20 -13.99 6.33
CA PRO A 370 16.06 -15.10 5.38
C PRO A 370 16.30 -16.47 6.04
N PRO A 371 15.61 -17.55 5.64
CA PRO A 371 15.75 -18.88 6.24
C PRO A 371 17.19 -19.38 6.35
N GLU A 372 18.03 -19.07 5.36
CA GLU A 372 19.43 -19.52 5.28
C GLU A 372 20.33 -18.86 6.34
N GLN A 373 19.85 -17.81 7.00
CA GLN A 373 20.59 -17.09 8.04
C GLN A 373 20.06 -17.44 9.45
N ARG A 374 19.08 -18.34 9.56
CA ARG A 374 18.45 -18.73 10.83
C ARG A 374 19.20 -19.91 11.47
N ASP A 375 20.51 -19.77 11.65
CA ASP A 375 21.40 -20.81 12.23
C ASP A 375 21.25 -20.98 13.75
N GLN A 376 20.14 -20.49 14.32
CA GLN A 376 19.86 -20.48 15.75
C GLN A 376 18.76 -21.50 16.09
N GLU A 377 18.63 -21.84 17.37
CA GLU A 377 17.56 -22.73 17.83
C GLU A 377 16.18 -22.21 17.40
N TYR A 378 15.47 -23.00 16.61
CA TYR A 378 14.21 -22.56 16.00
C TYR A 378 13.06 -22.53 17.03
N PHE A 379 12.98 -23.58 17.83
CA PHE A 379 12.11 -23.67 19.00
C PHE A 379 12.95 -23.52 20.27
N GLY A 380 12.41 -22.86 21.30
CA GLY A 380 13.11 -22.78 22.58
C GLY A 380 13.30 -24.16 23.21
N GLN A 381 14.38 -24.38 23.97
CA GLN A 381 14.67 -25.66 24.65
C GLN A 381 13.50 -26.23 25.48
N HIS A 382 12.67 -25.37 26.08
CA HIS A 382 11.48 -25.80 26.80
C HIS A 382 10.38 -26.35 25.88
N VAL A 383 10.21 -25.79 24.69
CA VAL A 383 9.27 -26.27 23.67
C VAL A 383 9.64 -27.68 23.24
N TYR A 384 10.92 -27.96 22.95
CA TYR A 384 11.38 -29.32 22.62
C TYR A 384 11.08 -30.33 23.73
N LYS A 385 11.29 -29.96 25.00
CA LYS A 385 11.00 -30.83 26.15
C LYS A 385 9.52 -31.13 26.27
N ILE A 386 8.66 -30.11 26.18
CA ILE A 386 7.20 -30.26 26.24
C ILE A 386 6.73 -31.14 25.08
N ALA A 387 7.22 -30.88 23.88
CA ALA A 387 6.85 -31.63 22.69
C ALA A 387 7.18 -33.12 22.81
N THR A 388 8.36 -33.43 23.35
CA THR A 388 8.77 -34.81 23.62
C THR A 388 7.86 -35.49 24.64
N LEU A 389 7.56 -34.80 25.75
CA LEU A 389 6.74 -35.33 26.85
C LEU A 389 5.26 -35.54 26.46
N GLN A 390 4.73 -34.68 25.60
CA GLN A 390 3.30 -34.67 25.23
C GLN A 390 3.02 -35.22 23.84
N ASN A 391 4.02 -35.85 23.19
CA ASN A 391 3.92 -36.37 21.84
C ASN A 391 3.48 -35.34 20.78
N ILE A 392 3.95 -34.10 20.91
CA ILE A 392 3.66 -33.01 19.96
C ILE A 392 4.73 -33.01 18.87
N LYS A 393 4.30 -32.85 17.62
CA LYS A 393 5.18 -32.66 16.47
C LYS A 393 5.52 -31.18 16.29
N LEU A 394 6.78 -30.86 16.04
CA LEU A 394 7.24 -29.49 15.80
C LEU A 394 7.59 -29.32 14.32
N VAL A 395 6.96 -28.36 13.64
CA VAL A 395 7.16 -28.11 12.21
C VAL A 395 7.79 -26.75 12.01
N ARG A 396 8.98 -26.71 11.40
CA ARG A 396 9.57 -25.45 10.93
C ARG A 396 8.88 -25.04 9.64
N THR A 397 8.24 -23.89 9.62
CA THR A 397 7.46 -23.45 8.46
C THR A 397 8.31 -23.23 7.19
N PRO A 398 9.61 -22.87 7.23
CA PRO A 398 10.45 -22.85 6.04
C PRO A 398 10.71 -24.25 5.44
N ASP A 399 10.78 -25.28 6.28
CA ASP A 399 10.94 -26.66 5.79
C ASP A 399 9.62 -27.14 5.14
N LEU A 400 8.49 -26.79 5.76
CA LEU A 400 7.16 -27.00 5.19
C LEU A 400 6.98 -26.24 3.86
N PHE A 401 7.44 -25.00 3.76
CA PHE A 401 7.43 -24.23 2.52
C PHE A 401 8.20 -24.95 1.41
N SER A 402 9.41 -25.43 1.73
CA SER A 402 10.25 -26.12 0.75
C SER A 402 9.57 -27.40 0.23
N ALA A 403 8.96 -28.19 1.11
CA ALA A 403 8.22 -29.38 0.72
C ALA A 403 6.97 -29.04 -0.11
N ALA A 404 6.16 -28.09 0.35
CA ALA A 404 4.93 -27.67 -0.32
C ALA A 404 5.20 -27.05 -1.70
N LEU A 405 6.23 -26.21 -1.83
CA LEU A 405 6.63 -25.63 -3.10
C LEU A 405 7.05 -26.72 -4.10
N TYR A 406 7.86 -27.68 -3.66
CA TYR A 406 8.25 -28.80 -4.52
C TYR A 406 7.04 -29.61 -5.00
N ILE A 407 6.10 -29.94 -4.11
CA ILE A 407 4.88 -30.67 -4.48
C ILE A 407 4.05 -29.86 -5.48
N LYS A 408 3.91 -28.55 -5.25
CA LYS A 408 3.16 -27.66 -6.13
C LYS A 408 3.77 -27.61 -7.53
N ASP A 409 5.09 -27.49 -7.62
CA ASP A 409 5.83 -27.35 -8.89
C ASP A 409 5.92 -28.66 -9.68
N THR A 410 6.04 -29.80 -8.99
CA THR A 410 6.31 -31.12 -9.62
C THR A 410 5.08 -32.01 -9.70
N GLN A 411 4.06 -31.76 -8.87
CA GLN A 411 2.92 -32.63 -8.64
C GLN A 411 3.32 -34.06 -8.20
N ASP A 412 4.49 -34.22 -7.57
CA ASP A 412 5.00 -35.51 -7.10
C ASP A 412 4.16 -36.06 -5.95
N GLN A 413 3.17 -36.88 -6.29
CA GLN A 413 2.26 -37.51 -5.34
C GLN A 413 2.96 -38.51 -4.41
N ALA A 414 4.08 -39.11 -4.85
CA ALA A 414 4.83 -40.03 -4.01
C ALA A 414 5.56 -39.27 -2.90
N TYR A 415 6.16 -38.13 -3.24
CA TYR A 415 6.77 -37.23 -2.26
C TYR A 415 5.72 -36.60 -1.33
N ALA A 416 4.58 -36.13 -1.87
CA ALA A 416 3.47 -35.62 -1.07
C ALA A 416 3.01 -36.64 -0.03
N LYS A 417 2.83 -37.91 -0.44
CA LYS A 417 2.50 -39.00 0.48
C LYS A 417 3.56 -39.22 1.55
N GLN A 418 4.85 -39.16 1.23
CA GLN A 418 5.90 -39.28 2.23
C GLN A 418 5.84 -38.15 3.27
N CYS A 419 5.55 -36.92 2.82
CA CYS A 419 5.33 -35.77 3.71
C CYS A 419 4.08 -35.95 4.57
N TYR A 420 2.98 -36.43 4.00
CA TYR A 420 1.72 -36.71 4.70
C TYR A 420 1.92 -37.74 5.81
N ASP A 421 2.61 -38.84 5.52
CA ASP A 421 2.88 -39.93 6.45
C ASP A 421 3.71 -39.47 7.68
N LEU A 422 4.45 -38.34 7.61
CA LEU A 422 5.17 -37.77 8.76
C LEU A 422 4.25 -37.22 9.85
N PHE A 423 2.99 -36.91 9.51
CA PHE A 423 2.00 -36.44 10.46
C PHE A 423 1.21 -37.59 11.10
N PHE A 424 1.30 -38.80 10.54
CA PHE A 424 0.73 -40.02 11.12
C PHE A 424 1.56 -40.52 12.30
N ASP A 425 1.04 -41.54 12.98
CA ASP A 425 1.56 -42.06 14.24
C ASP A 425 3.07 -42.39 14.15
N GLY A 426 3.89 -41.72 14.97
CA GLY A 426 5.34 -41.61 14.79
C GLY A 426 5.99 -40.47 15.58
N LYS A 427 7.29 -40.63 15.88
CA LYS A 427 8.10 -39.90 16.88
C LYS A 427 7.70 -38.44 17.15
N SER A 428 7.53 -38.12 18.43
CA SER A 428 7.48 -36.76 18.95
C SER A 428 8.74 -35.95 18.64
N GLY A 429 8.60 -34.62 18.60
CA GLY A 429 9.71 -33.71 18.30
C GLY A 429 9.64 -33.11 16.90
N GLN A 430 10.77 -32.62 16.39
CA GLN A 430 10.82 -31.89 15.13
C GLN A 430 10.62 -32.82 13.93
N ILE A 431 9.67 -32.48 13.05
CA ILE A 431 9.48 -33.14 11.76
C ILE A 431 10.65 -32.79 10.84
N GLU A 432 11.24 -33.82 10.26
CA GLU A 432 12.23 -33.69 9.18
C GLU A 432 11.57 -34.15 7.87
N PHE A 433 11.29 -33.22 6.96
CA PHE A 433 10.74 -33.54 5.65
C PHE A 433 11.76 -34.30 4.80
N PRO A 434 11.31 -35.22 3.91
CA PRO A 434 12.22 -35.95 3.04
C PRO A 434 12.92 -34.99 2.09
N LYS A 435 14.15 -35.31 1.69
CA LYS A 435 14.87 -34.48 0.69
C LYS A 435 14.26 -34.69 -0.68
N HIS A 436 13.98 -33.60 -1.38
CA HIS A 436 13.63 -33.57 -2.79
C HIS A 436 14.84 -33.07 -3.62
N SER A 437 14.84 -33.31 -4.93
CA SER A 437 15.95 -32.99 -5.86
C SER A 437 15.60 -31.90 -6.84
#